data_AF-A0A932IZJ6-F1
#
_entry.id   AF-A0A932IZJ6-F1
#
_cell.length_a   1.000
_cell.length_b   1.000
_cell.length_c   1.000
_cell.angle_alpha   90.00
_cell.angle_beta   90.00
_cell.angle_gamma   90.00
#
_symmetry.space_group_name_H-M   'P 1'
#
loop_
_entity.id
_entity.type
_entity.pdbx_description
1 polymer ?
#
loop_
_entity_poly.entity_id
_entity_poly.type
_entity_poly.pdbx_seq_one_letter_code
_entity_poly.pdbx_strand_id
1 'polypeptide(L)'
;MRKLILVLALGFSAALANAANTTATLTADNEFWLYTGNASGSNLTLRGYGNNWGAPFTFSFDTAPGEYLYVAAHDWGGPQAWQGVFSTAQGNLYSNTASWQYVVASSSDTSTAGVVSNIAHATWATPLAETDNGSGPWGATVHDVNAKWIWHDTVSSNSSSDSTYAIFRTIQPAAPVPEASSYAMLLGGLGTLAFLRRRQSKKLVK
;
A
#
# COMPACT_ATOMS: atom_id res chain seq x y z
N MET A 1 -23.45 14.10 -56.01
CA MET A 1 -22.81 14.72 -54.83
C MET A 1 -22.42 13.63 -53.84
N ARG A 2 -21.13 13.27 -53.76
CA ARG A 2 -20.63 12.19 -52.89
C ARG A 2 -20.44 12.71 -51.46
N LYS A 3 -21.12 12.11 -50.48
CA LYS A 3 -20.94 12.41 -49.05
C LYS A 3 -19.66 11.72 -48.55
N LEU A 4 -18.64 12.51 -48.22
CA LEU A 4 -17.42 12.02 -47.59
C LEU A 4 -17.74 11.71 -46.12
N ILE A 5 -17.72 10.43 -45.74
CA ILE A 5 -17.83 9.99 -44.34
C ILE A 5 -16.40 9.99 -43.79
N LEU A 6 -16.07 11.00 -42.99
CA LEU A 6 -14.82 11.05 -42.25
C LEU A 6 -15.01 10.26 -40.94
N VAL A 7 -14.47 9.04 -40.87
CA VAL A 7 -14.39 8.27 -39.63
C VAL A 7 -13.14 8.73 -38.88
N LEU A 8 -13.32 9.52 -37.83
CA LEU A 8 -12.24 9.90 -36.93
C LEU A 8 -12.05 8.76 -35.91
N ALA A 9 -11.09 7.87 -36.16
CA ALA A 9 -10.70 6.86 -35.18
C ALA A 9 -9.80 7.53 -34.12
N LEU A 10 -10.39 7.91 -32.99
CA LEU A 10 -9.63 8.26 -31.78
C LEU A 10 -9.04 6.96 -31.20
N GLY A 11 -7.79 6.66 -31.55
CA GLY A 11 -7.02 5.63 -30.88
C GLY A 11 -6.60 6.13 -29.50
N PHE A 12 -7.36 5.75 -28.47
CA PHE A 12 -6.93 5.94 -27.09
C PHE A 12 -5.96 4.83 -26.70
N SER A 13 -4.67 5.15 -26.62
CA SER A 13 -3.68 4.28 -26.00
C SER A 13 -3.81 4.38 -24.49
N ALA A 14 -4.54 3.43 -23.87
CA ALA A 14 -4.46 3.25 -22.43
C ALA A 14 -3.05 2.73 -22.10
N ALA A 15 -2.28 3.50 -21.34
CA ALA A 15 -1.03 2.98 -20.78
C ALA A 15 -1.39 1.84 -19.83
N LEU A 16 -0.97 0.62 -20.17
CA LEU A 16 -1.15 -0.52 -19.30
C LEU A 16 -0.34 -0.28 -18.02
N ALA A 17 -0.98 -0.53 -16.90
CA ALA A 17 -0.36 -0.47 -15.59
C ALA A 17 0.62 -1.65 -15.47
N ASN A 18 1.90 -1.37 -15.31
CA ASN A 18 2.92 -2.40 -15.14
C ASN A 18 3.28 -2.53 -13.66
N ALA A 19 3.58 -3.76 -13.25
CA ALA A 19 4.17 -4.00 -11.94
C ALA A 19 5.53 -3.28 -11.85
N ALA A 20 5.85 -2.78 -10.67
CA ALA A 20 7.09 -2.07 -10.43
C ALA A 20 7.90 -2.76 -9.34
N ASN A 21 9.21 -2.87 -9.56
CA ASN A 21 10.12 -3.41 -8.57
C ASN A 21 10.07 -2.56 -7.29
N THR A 22 9.95 -3.24 -6.16
CA THR A 22 9.96 -2.70 -4.81
C THR A 22 11.06 -3.39 -4.03
N THR A 23 11.87 -2.60 -3.34
CA THR A 23 12.85 -3.12 -2.38
C THR A 23 12.40 -2.78 -0.98
N ALA A 24 12.33 -3.77 -0.10
CA ALA A 24 11.95 -3.59 1.30
C ALA A 24 13.12 -3.99 2.19
N THR A 25 13.57 -3.09 3.06
CA THR A 25 14.53 -3.40 4.13
C THR A 25 13.84 -3.16 5.46
N LEU A 26 13.59 -4.22 6.23
CA LEU A 26 12.80 -4.16 7.46
C LEU A 26 13.24 -5.16 8.51
N THR A 27 12.86 -4.88 9.75
CA THR A 27 13.15 -5.68 10.94
C THR A 27 11.98 -5.58 11.92
N ALA A 28 11.83 -6.54 12.82
CA ALA A 28 10.81 -6.52 13.86
C ALA A 28 11.29 -7.18 15.14
N ASP A 29 10.77 -6.71 16.26
CA ASP A 29 10.83 -7.37 17.56
C ASP A 29 9.44 -7.97 17.84
N ASN A 30 9.24 -9.28 17.67
CA ASN A 30 10.23 -10.31 17.38
C ASN A 30 10.26 -10.79 15.92
N GLU A 31 9.10 -10.88 15.25
CA GLU A 31 9.01 -11.42 13.89
C GLU A 31 7.96 -10.72 13.04
N PHE A 32 8.10 -10.87 11.72
CA PHE A 32 7.19 -10.31 10.75
C PHE A 32 7.03 -11.16 9.48
N TRP A 33 5.91 -10.93 8.81
CA TRP A 33 5.63 -11.37 7.44
C TRP A 33 5.31 -10.16 6.57
N LEU A 34 6.00 -10.05 5.44
CA LEU A 34 5.80 -9.00 4.45
C LEU A 34 4.95 -9.52 3.30
N TYR A 35 3.88 -8.81 2.96
CA TYR A 35 3.02 -9.16 1.83
C TYR A 35 2.78 -7.98 0.89
N THR A 36 2.35 -8.28 -0.33
CA THR A 36 1.62 -7.33 -1.19
C THR A 36 0.21 -7.84 -1.46
N GLY A 37 -0.73 -6.94 -1.73
CA GLY A 37 -2.09 -7.30 -2.14
C GLY A 37 -2.98 -6.08 -2.31
N ASN A 38 -4.19 -6.27 -2.79
CA ASN A 38 -5.22 -5.24 -2.89
C ASN A 38 -5.69 -4.81 -1.50
N ALA A 39 -6.52 -3.76 -1.43
CA ALA A 39 -7.00 -3.21 -0.16
C ALA A 39 -7.80 -4.20 0.70
N SER A 40 -8.46 -5.19 0.10
CA SER A 40 -9.26 -6.20 0.80
C SER A 40 -8.46 -7.44 1.22
N GLY A 41 -7.18 -7.52 0.86
CA GLY A 41 -6.33 -8.69 1.10
C GLY A 41 -6.68 -9.92 0.26
N SER A 42 -7.64 -9.85 -0.67
CA SER A 42 -8.12 -11.06 -1.38
C SER A 42 -7.10 -11.69 -2.33
N ASN A 43 -6.02 -10.99 -2.68
CA ASN A 43 -4.90 -11.47 -3.49
C ASN A 43 -3.55 -11.34 -2.74
N LEU A 44 -3.57 -11.48 -1.41
CA LEU A 44 -2.37 -11.33 -0.58
C LEU A 44 -1.28 -12.34 -0.99
N THR A 45 -0.08 -11.85 -1.26
CA THR A 45 1.09 -12.65 -1.66
C THR A 45 2.25 -12.40 -0.69
N LEU A 46 2.75 -13.47 -0.05
CA LEU A 46 3.91 -13.41 0.85
C LEU A 46 5.17 -13.09 0.05
N ARG A 47 5.91 -12.05 0.45
CA ARG A 47 7.15 -11.59 -0.18
C ARG A 47 8.38 -11.85 0.67
N GLY A 48 8.23 -11.94 1.98
CA GLY A 48 9.35 -12.11 2.89
C GLY A 48 8.90 -12.43 4.31
N TYR A 49 9.85 -12.94 5.09
CA TYR A 49 9.70 -13.24 6.51
C TYR A 49 11.02 -12.92 7.20
N GLY A 50 10.96 -12.42 8.43
CA GLY A 50 12.12 -12.20 9.28
C GLY A 50 11.73 -12.27 10.76
N ASN A 51 12.69 -12.61 11.61
CA ASN A 51 12.46 -12.93 13.02
C ASN A 51 13.60 -12.49 13.94
N ASN A 52 14.23 -11.38 13.60
CA ASN A 52 15.36 -10.85 14.34
C ASN A 52 15.35 -9.33 14.25
N TRP A 53 15.19 -8.63 15.37
CA TRP A 53 15.23 -7.17 15.41
C TRP A 53 16.66 -6.63 15.19
N GLY A 54 17.68 -7.38 15.62
CA GLY A 54 19.08 -6.94 15.64
C GLY A 54 19.75 -6.86 14.26
N ALA A 55 19.13 -7.40 13.21
CA ALA A 55 19.61 -7.32 11.84
C ALA A 55 18.45 -7.22 10.84
N PRO A 56 18.40 -6.18 9.99
CA PRO A 56 17.32 -6.05 9.02
C PRO A 56 17.43 -7.06 7.87
N PHE A 57 16.28 -7.41 7.32
CA PHE A 57 16.13 -8.28 6.15
C PHE A 57 15.79 -7.44 4.94
N THR A 58 16.39 -7.75 3.79
CA THR A 58 16.13 -7.05 2.52
C THR A 58 15.50 -7.98 1.50
N PHE A 59 14.39 -7.55 0.91
CA PHE A 59 13.63 -8.27 -0.13
C PHE A 59 13.49 -7.40 -1.37
N SER A 60 13.44 -8.04 -2.54
CA SER A 60 13.10 -7.39 -3.82
C SER A 60 11.98 -8.17 -4.49
N PHE A 61 10.91 -7.47 -4.89
CA PHE A 61 9.72 -8.07 -5.48
C PHE A 61 8.96 -7.05 -6.32
N ASP A 62 8.14 -7.54 -7.25
CA ASP A 62 7.25 -6.67 -8.03
C ASP A 62 5.94 -6.39 -7.28
N THR A 63 5.58 -5.11 -7.19
CA THR A 63 4.30 -4.64 -6.67
C THR A 63 3.39 -4.28 -7.83
N ALA A 64 2.25 -4.95 -7.93
CA ALA A 64 1.30 -4.68 -9.00
C ALA A 64 0.54 -3.36 -8.76
N PRO A 65 0.09 -2.66 -9.82
CA PRO A 65 -0.66 -1.41 -9.70
C PRO A 65 -1.87 -1.54 -8.77
N GLY A 66 -1.99 -0.62 -7.82
CA GLY A 66 -3.07 -0.64 -6.82
C GLY A 66 -2.84 -1.59 -5.64
N GLU A 67 -1.72 -2.32 -5.60
CA GLU A 67 -1.35 -3.09 -4.42
C GLU A 67 -0.80 -2.21 -3.30
N TYR A 68 -1.12 -2.64 -2.09
CA TYR A 68 -0.65 -2.14 -0.82
C TYR A 68 0.47 -3.05 -0.31
N LEU A 69 1.35 -2.50 0.52
CA LEU A 69 2.27 -3.31 1.33
C LEU A 69 1.60 -3.62 2.66
N TYR A 70 1.81 -4.84 3.14
CA TYR A 70 1.34 -5.30 4.44
C TYR A 70 2.50 -5.85 5.24
N VAL A 71 2.56 -5.51 6.53
CA VAL A 71 3.48 -6.11 7.50
C VAL A 71 2.63 -6.69 8.62
N ALA A 72 2.57 -8.01 8.73
CA ALA A 72 2.04 -8.66 9.92
C ALA A 72 3.21 -8.85 10.88
N ALA A 73 3.17 -8.24 12.06
CA ALA A 73 4.25 -8.29 13.04
C ALA A 73 3.74 -8.89 14.36
N HIS A 74 4.52 -9.80 14.93
CA HIS A 74 4.17 -10.57 16.11
C HIS A 74 5.21 -10.38 17.21
N ASP A 75 4.71 -10.14 18.42
CA ASP A 75 5.48 -10.06 19.65
C ASP A 75 5.33 -11.35 20.46
N TRP A 76 6.45 -11.91 20.93
CA TRP A 76 6.51 -13.05 21.86
C TRP A 76 6.75 -12.59 23.31
N GLY A 77 6.72 -11.29 23.55
CA GLY A 77 6.74 -10.64 24.85
C GLY A 77 7.96 -9.73 25.03
N GLY A 78 7.79 -8.70 25.86
CA GLY A 78 8.80 -7.68 26.10
C GLY A 78 8.50 -6.42 25.28
N PRO A 79 9.52 -5.66 24.88
CA PRO A 79 9.35 -4.54 23.95
C PRO A 79 9.05 -5.03 22.53
N GLN A 80 8.15 -4.33 21.85
CA GLN A 80 7.61 -4.70 20.55
C GLN A 80 7.61 -3.50 19.62
N ALA A 81 8.11 -3.71 18.41
CA ALA A 81 8.05 -2.74 17.34
C ALA A 81 8.51 -3.39 16.04
N TRP A 82 8.18 -2.76 14.92
CA TRP A 82 8.87 -3.04 13.66
C TRP A 82 9.34 -1.73 13.02
N GLN A 83 10.39 -1.84 12.20
CA GLN A 83 10.99 -0.72 11.50
C GLN A 83 11.29 -1.14 10.06
N GLY A 84 11.04 -0.26 9.08
CA GLY A 84 11.32 -0.57 7.69
C GLY A 84 11.36 0.64 6.77
N VAL A 85 12.08 0.46 5.66
CA VAL A 85 12.11 1.37 4.51
C VAL A 85 11.77 0.58 3.25
N PHE A 86 10.92 1.15 2.41
CA PHE A 86 10.46 0.54 1.17
C PHE A 86 10.73 1.50 0.02
N SER A 87 11.61 1.12 -0.89
CA SER A 87 11.85 1.85 -2.13
C SER A 87 10.84 1.38 -3.16
N THR A 88 9.89 2.25 -3.50
CA THR A 88 8.79 1.98 -4.43
C THR A 88 8.91 2.85 -5.68
N ALA A 89 8.07 2.59 -6.69
CA ALA A 89 7.96 3.47 -7.87
C ALA A 89 7.53 4.91 -7.55
N GLN A 90 6.91 5.14 -6.38
CA GLN A 90 6.46 6.46 -5.93
C GLN A 90 7.50 7.18 -5.05
N GLY A 91 8.63 6.52 -4.76
CA GLY A 91 9.64 6.98 -3.83
C GLY A 91 9.76 6.08 -2.60
N ASN A 92 10.47 6.58 -1.59
CA ASN A 92 10.66 5.85 -0.35
C ASN A 92 9.45 6.02 0.58
N LEU A 93 8.98 4.90 1.10
CA LEU A 93 8.01 4.81 2.18
C LEU A 93 8.74 4.36 3.44
N TYR A 94 8.48 5.00 4.57
CA TYR A 94 9.10 4.68 5.85
C TYR A 94 8.06 4.13 6.82
N SER A 95 8.47 3.28 7.76
CA SER A 95 7.68 2.96 8.94
C SER A 95 7.51 4.23 9.79
N ASN A 96 6.29 4.74 9.85
CA ASN A 96 5.88 5.85 10.72
C ASN A 96 4.35 5.84 10.83
N THR A 97 3.81 6.51 11.83
CA THR A 97 2.36 6.60 12.07
C THR A 97 1.60 7.28 10.93
N ALA A 98 2.23 8.18 10.17
CA ALA A 98 1.58 8.93 9.09
C ALA A 98 1.43 8.16 7.77
N SER A 99 2.20 7.09 7.57
CA SER A 99 2.26 6.34 6.31
C SER A 99 1.53 5.00 6.39
N TRP A 100 1.18 4.57 7.60
CA TRP A 100 0.64 3.26 7.89
C TRP A 100 -0.66 3.35 8.69
N GLN A 101 -1.47 2.31 8.55
CA GLN A 101 -2.66 2.02 9.33
C GLN A 101 -2.54 0.58 9.82
N TYR A 102 -3.25 0.21 10.90
CA TYR A 102 -3.19 -1.11 11.48
C TYR A 102 -4.57 -1.71 11.77
N VAL A 103 -4.56 -3.02 12.00
CA VAL A 103 -5.61 -3.78 12.70
C VAL A 103 -4.92 -4.82 13.60
N VAL A 104 -5.49 -5.10 14.77
CA VAL A 104 -5.04 -6.22 15.62
C VAL A 104 -5.76 -7.49 15.17
N ALA A 105 -5.00 -8.57 14.97
CA ALA A 105 -5.59 -9.84 14.58
C ALA A 105 -6.48 -10.39 15.70
N SER A 106 -7.64 -10.91 15.32
CA SER A 106 -8.59 -11.58 16.22
C SER A 106 -8.20 -13.02 16.56
N SER A 107 -7.15 -13.54 15.92
CA SER A 107 -6.63 -14.90 16.05
C SER A 107 -5.11 -14.90 15.98
N SER A 108 -4.47 -15.92 16.53
CA SER A 108 -3.02 -16.15 16.42
C SER A 108 -2.61 -16.94 15.15
N ASP A 109 -3.54 -17.21 14.23
CA ASP A 109 -3.21 -17.86 12.95
C ASP A 109 -2.46 -16.91 12.01
N THR A 110 -1.13 -17.07 11.96
CA THR A 110 -0.22 -16.27 11.12
C THR A 110 -0.10 -16.79 9.68
N SER A 111 -0.88 -17.82 9.30
CA SER A 111 -0.93 -18.26 7.91
C SER A 111 -1.46 -17.14 7.00
N THR A 112 -1.11 -17.17 5.71
CA THR A 112 -1.65 -16.19 4.74
C THR A 112 -3.18 -16.17 4.77
N ALA A 113 -3.85 -17.31 4.95
CA ALA A 113 -5.30 -17.38 5.06
C ALA A 113 -5.83 -16.66 6.32
N GLY A 114 -5.17 -16.86 7.47
CA GLY A 114 -5.47 -16.15 8.71
C GLY A 114 -5.30 -14.64 8.58
N VAL A 115 -4.22 -14.18 7.95
CA VAL A 115 -3.99 -12.76 7.65
C VAL A 115 -5.09 -12.19 6.74
N VAL A 116 -5.45 -12.89 5.65
CA VAL A 116 -6.53 -12.47 4.75
C VAL A 116 -7.87 -12.37 5.49
N SER A 117 -8.19 -13.34 6.35
CA SER A 117 -9.42 -13.31 7.17
C SER A 117 -9.49 -12.08 8.06
N ASN A 118 -8.38 -11.72 8.72
CA ASN A 118 -8.31 -10.53 9.57
C ASN A 118 -8.42 -9.23 8.77
N ILE A 119 -7.82 -9.16 7.57
CA ILE A 119 -7.94 -7.99 6.67
C ILE A 119 -9.37 -7.79 6.17
N ALA A 120 -10.07 -8.87 5.79
CA ALA A 120 -11.40 -8.79 5.18
C ALA A 120 -12.46 -8.12 6.08
N HIS A 121 -12.26 -8.16 7.39
CA HIS A 121 -13.15 -7.58 8.41
C HIS A 121 -12.52 -6.40 9.16
N ALA A 122 -11.36 -5.92 8.71
CA ALA A 122 -10.60 -4.92 9.43
C ALA A 122 -11.28 -3.54 9.44
N THR A 123 -11.36 -2.95 10.62
CA THR A 123 -11.53 -1.50 10.77
C THR A 123 -10.14 -0.92 11.04
N TRP A 124 -9.58 -0.28 10.02
CA TRP A 124 -8.21 0.22 10.06
C TRP A 124 -8.11 1.49 10.92
N ALA A 125 -7.06 1.57 11.75
CA ALA A 125 -6.75 2.71 12.59
C ALA A 125 -5.32 3.20 12.36
N THR A 126 -5.00 4.44 12.77
CA THR A 126 -3.62 4.97 12.73
C THR A 126 -2.81 4.38 13.89
N PRO A 127 -1.58 3.88 13.68
CA PRO A 127 -0.73 3.40 14.77
C PRO A 127 -0.53 4.50 15.81
N LEU A 128 -0.54 4.14 17.09
CA LEU A 128 -0.51 5.11 18.19
C LEU A 128 0.88 5.33 18.76
N ALA A 129 1.83 4.44 18.44
CA ALA A 129 3.18 4.50 19.00
C ALA A 129 4.23 4.50 17.90
N GLU A 130 5.17 5.44 18.03
CA GLU A 130 6.41 5.45 17.27
C GLU A 130 7.58 5.95 18.12
N THR A 131 8.79 5.53 17.79
CA THR A 131 10.02 6.10 18.31
C THR A 131 11.10 6.15 17.23
N ASP A 132 12.10 7.01 17.44
CA ASP A 132 13.17 7.26 16.49
C ASP A 132 14.06 6.04 16.25
N ASN A 133 14.66 5.99 15.05
CA ASN A 133 15.77 5.10 14.78
C ASN A 133 16.92 5.39 15.76
N GLY A 134 17.49 4.37 16.41
CA GLY A 134 18.48 4.55 17.48
C GLY A 134 17.91 4.49 18.89
N SER A 135 16.58 4.51 19.07
CA SER A 135 15.95 4.37 20.37
C SER A 135 16.18 2.98 20.99
N GLY A 136 16.39 2.94 22.31
CA GLY A 136 16.47 1.69 23.05
C GLY A 136 15.10 0.98 23.12
N PRO A 137 15.08 -0.37 23.22
CA PRO A 137 16.24 -1.26 23.34
C PRO A 137 16.93 -1.59 22.01
N TRP A 138 16.31 -1.27 20.86
CA TRP A 138 16.73 -1.79 19.57
C TRP A 138 17.95 -1.11 18.94
N GLY A 139 18.17 0.17 19.25
CA GLY A 139 19.23 0.96 18.65
C GLY A 139 18.97 1.27 17.18
N ALA A 140 20.05 1.43 16.41
CA ALA A 140 19.98 1.77 14.99
C ALA A 140 20.20 0.52 14.12
N THR A 141 19.11 -0.03 13.58
CA THR A 141 19.13 -1.32 12.85
C THR A 141 18.92 -1.11 11.35
N VAL A 142 17.85 -0.43 10.94
CA VAL A 142 17.67 0.01 9.55
C VAL A 142 18.55 1.23 9.31
N HIS A 143 19.33 1.25 8.23
CA HIS A 143 20.31 2.32 7.98
C HIS A 143 19.68 3.70 7.73
N ASP A 144 18.42 3.78 7.31
CA ASP A 144 17.76 5.05 7.04
C ASP A 144 17.17 5.66 8.33
N VAL A 145 17.62 6.86 8.69
CA VAL A 145 17.20 7.57 9.92
C VAL A 145 15.71 7.96 9.91
N ASN A 146 15.09 8.02 8.73
CA ASN A 146 13.67 8.39 8.62
C ASN A 146 12.72 7.23 8.97
N ALA A 147 13.21 5.98 9.00
CA ALA A 147 12.43 4.84 9.45
C ALA A 147 12.26 4.88 10.97
N LYS A 148 11.02 4.86 11.46
CA LYS A 148 10.69 4.82 12.89
C LYS A 148 10.38 3.40 13.31
N TRP A 149 10.68 3.08 14.56
CA TRP A 149 10.09 1.93 15.22
C TRP A 149 8.63 2.26 15.48
N ILE A 150 7.70 1.47 14.95
CA ILE A 150 6.27 1.68 15.17
C ILE A 150 5.61 0.45 15.74
N TRP A 151 4.57 0.70 16.52
CA TRP A 151 3.63 -0.33 16.93
C TRP A 151 2.23 0.27 17.01
N HIS A 152 1.23 -0.58 17.21
CA HIS A 152 -0.14 -0.14 17.09
C HIS A 152 -0.65 0.62 18.32
N ASP A 153 -0.17 0.32 19.53
CA ASP A 153 -0.59 0.96 20.79
C ASP A 153 0.57 1.50 21.64
N THR A 154 1.63 0.72 21.83
CA THR A 154 2.79 1.06 22.66
C THR A 154 4.04 0.34 22.14
N VAL A 155 5.23 0.84 22.49
CA VAL A 155 6.53 0.26 22.12
C VAL A 155 7.37 -0.14 23.34
N SER A 156 6.88 0.08 24.56
CA SER A 156 7.70 -0.05 25.79
C SER A 156 6.97 -0.72 26.96
N SER A 157 5.78 -1.25 26.72
CA SER A 157 4.94 -1.93 27.70
C SER A 157 4.12 -3.01 27.01
N ASN A 158 3.46 -3.87 27.78
CA ASN A 158 2.56 -4.89 27.23
C ASN A 158 1.58 -4.29 26.20
N SER A 159 1.47 -4.94 25.04
CA SER A 159 0.56 -4.57 23.97
C SER A 159 -0.75 -5.33 24.12
N SER A 160 -1.83 -4.75 23.60
CA SER A 160 -3.07 -5.49 23.43
C SER A 160 -2.99 -6.56 22.33
N SER A 161 -1.91 -6.59 21.52
CA SER A 161 -1.63 -7.66 20.58
C SER A 161 -0.75 -8.80 21.12
N ASP A 162 -0.29 -8.80 22.38
CA ASP A 162 0.70 -9.77 22.92
C ASP A 162 0.30 -11.26 22.79
N SER A 163 -0.99 -11.56 22.58
CA SER A 163 -1.49 -12.94 22.38
C SER A 163 -1.79 -13.29 20.92
N THR A 164 -1.58 -12.34 20.02
CA THR A 164 -1.88 -12.41 18.59
C THR A 164 -0.81 -11.61 17.82
N TYR A 165 -1.17 -10.87 16.79
CA TYR A 165 -0.23 -10.06 16.02
C TYR A 165 -0.95 -8.81 15.50
N ALA A 166 -0.19 -7.79 15.11
CA ALA A 166 -0.71 -6.60 14.47
C ALA A 166 -0.42 -6.62 12.98
N ILE A 167 -1.42 -6.28 12.16
CA ILE A 167 -1.28 -6.17 10.71
C ILE A 167 -1.24 -4.69 10.37
N PHE A 168 -0.16 -4.25 9.76
CA PHE A 168 0.02 -2.90 9.25
C PHE A 168 -0.17 -2.91 7.73
N ARG A 169 -0.81 -1.88 7.20
CA ARG A 169 -1.00 -1.63 5.77
C ARG A 169 -0.60 -0.21 5.46
N THR A 170 -0.05 0.03 4.27
CA THR A 170 0.18 1.39 3.78
C THR A 170 -1.15 2.16 3.66
N ILE A 171 -1.15 3.48 3.83
CA ILE A 171 -2.38 4.28 3.64
C ILE A 171 -2.74 4.38 2.15
N GLN A 172 -1.71 4.52 1.30
CA GLN A 172 -1.84 4.56 -0.16
C GLN A 172 -1.27 3.29 -0.80
N PRO A 173 -1.74 2.88 -1.99
CA PRO A 173 -1.11 1.81 -2.75
C PRO A 173 0.35 2.15 -3.05
N ALA A 174 1.25 1.18 -2.86
CA ALA A 174 2.68 1.36 -3.10
C ALA A 174 3.06 1.42 -4.59
N ALA A 175 2.20 0.90 -5.46
CA ALA A 175 2.31 1.10 -6.90
C ALA A 175 1.09 1.89 -7.42
N PRO A 176 1.31 2.99 -8.16
CA PRO A 176 0.22 3.87 -8.58
C PRO A 176 -0.69 3.13 -9.58
N VAL A 177 -1.99 3.39 -9.49
CA VAL A 177 -2.95 2.96 -10.51
C VAL A 177 -2.95 4.03 -11.61
N PRO A 178 -2.62 3.71 -12.87
CA PRO A 178 -2.65 4.69 -13.95
C PRO A 178 -4.05 5.28 -14.13
N GLU A 179 -4.14 6.62 -14.08
CA GLU A 179 -5.40 7.37 -14.22
C GLU A 179 -5.89 7.49 -15.68
N ALA A 180 -5.31 6.74 -16.62
CA ALA A 180 -5.46 6.97 -18.05
C ALA A 180 -6.92 6.92 -18.55
N SER A 181 -7.75 6.07 -17.96
CA SER A 181 -9.16 5.94 -18.34
C SER A 181 -10.02 7.11 -17.84
N SER A 182 -9.71 7.67 -16.67
CA SER A 182 -10.45 8.80 -16.10
C SER A 182 -10.34 10.05 -16.96
N TYR A 183 -9.12 10.38 -17.41
CA TYR A 183 -8.92 11.51 -18.32
C TYR A 183 -9.47 11.24 -19.71
N ALA A 184 -9.29 10.03 -20.24
CA ALA A 184 -9.85 9.67 -21.54
C ALA A 184 -11.37 9.76 -21.56
N MET A 185 -12.05 9.28 -20.51
CA MET A 185 -13.50 9.39 -20.37
C MET A 185 -13.95 10.82 -20.13
N LEU A 186 -13.22 11.59 -19.32
CA LEU A 186 -13.53 13.01 -19.10
C LEU A 186 -13.42 13.81 -20.41
N LEU A 187 -12.30 13.67 -21.13
CA LEU A 187 -12.07 14.35 -22.39
C LEU A 187 -13.02 13.86 -23.49
N GLY A 188 -13.29 12.56 -23.55
CA GLY A 188 -14.29 11.97 -24.44
C GLY A 188 -15.69 12.51 -24.14
N GLY A 189 -16.09 12.55 -22.87
CA GLY A 189 -17.35 13.11 -22.41
C GLY A 189 -17.51 14.58 -22.76
N LEU A 190 -16.52 15.42 -22.44
CA LEU A 190 -16.52 16.83 -22.80
C LEU A 190 -16.52 17.05 -24.31
N GLY A 191 -15.76 16.25 -25.05
CA GLY A 191 -15.71 16.28 -26.52
C GLY A 191 -17.07 15.98 -27.16
N THR A 192 -17.77 14.95 -26.68
CA THR A 192 -19.11 14.59 -27.18
C THR A 192 -20.14 15.69 -26.86
N LEU A 193 -20.11 16.26 -25.66
CA LEU A 193 -20.99 17.37 -25.27
C LEU A 193 -20.77 18.62 -26.14
N ALA A 194 -19.52 19.00 -26.37
CA ALA A 194 -19.18 20.12 -27.24
C ALA A 194 -19.67 19.91 -28.69
N PHE A 195 -19.53 18.69 -29.20
CA PHE A 195 -20.03 18.32 -30.52
C PHE A 195 -21.57 18.40 -30.62
N LEU A 196 -22.28 17.88 -29.61
CA LEU A 196 -23.75 17.94 -29.56
C LEU A 196 -24.26 19.39 -29.49
N ARG A 197 -23.64 20.24 -28.66
CA ARG A 197 -23.98 21.67 -28.57
C ARG A 197 -23.84 22.36 -29.92
N ARG A 198 -22.76 22.08 -30.67
CA ARG A 198 -22.53 22.67 -32.00
C ARG A 198 -23.59 22.26 -33.03
N ARG A 199 -24.20 21.07 -32.91
CA ARG A 199 -25.30 20.65 -33.80
C ARG A 199 -26.61 21.37 -33.51
N GLN A 200 -26.89 21.72 -32.25
CA GLN A 200 -28.11 22.43 -31.89
C GLN A 200 -28.08 23.89 -32.37
N SER A 201 -26.95 24.59 -32.25
CA SER A 201 -26.83 26.00 -32.71
C SER A 201 -27.09 26.17 -34.21
N LYS A 202 -26.81 25.16 -35.05
CA LYS A 202 -27.10 25.22 -36.49
C LYS A 202 -28.59 25.09 -36.84
N LYS A 203 -29.44 24.62 -35.92
CA LYS A 203 -30.90 24.49 -36.16
C LYS A 203 -31.68 25.77 -35.85
N LEU A 204 -31.09 26.71 -35.12
CA LEU A 204 -31.73 27.95 -34.66
C LEU A 204 -31.54 29.15 -35.61
N VAL A 205 -30.79 28.99 -36.70
CA VAL A 205 -30.68 29.99 -37.76
C VAL A 205 -31.52 29.50 -38.94
N LYS A 206 -32.82 29.77 -38.89
CA LYS A 206 -33.78 29.60 -39.98
C LYS A 206 -34.88 30.63 -39.85
#